data_AF-A0A401QJD1-F1
#
_entry.id   AF-A0A401QJD1-F1
#
_cell.length_a   1.000
_cell.length_b   1.000
_cell.length_c   1.000
_cell.angle_alpha   90.00
_cell.angle_beta   90.00
_cell.angle_gamma   90.00
#
_symmetry.space_group_name_H-M   'P 1'
#
loop_
_entity.id
_entity.type
_entity.pdbx_description
1 polymer ?
#
loop_
_entity_poly.entity_id
_entity_poly.type
_entity_poly.pdbx_seq_one_letter_code
_entity_poly.pdbx_strand_id
1 'polypeptide(L)' 'STVISTSMSNSHQLRPYTSVGEINHVHILSEHVGALIHHEEYSDVTFIVEKKRFSAHRVILAARCQYFR' A
#
# COMPACT_ATOMS: atom_id res chain seq x y z
N SER A 1 -6.76 -26.73 -49.83
CA SER A 1 -7.89 -26.27 -49.02
C SER A 1 -8.20 -27.30 -47.95
N THR A 2 -7.69 -27.08 -46.73
CA THR A 2 -8.09 -27.83 -45.54
C THR A 2 -8.18 -26.82 -44.40
N VAL A 3 -9.39 -26.47 -44.02
CA VAL A 3 -9.66 -25.61 -42.87
C VAL A 3 -9.44 -26.45 -41.61
N ILE A 4 -8.42 -26.12 -40.82
CA ILE A 4 -8.28 -26.65 -39.47
C ILE A 4 -9.15 -25.76 -38.59
N SER A 5 -10.29 -26.30 -38.18
CA SER A 5 -11.20 -25.71 -37.20
C SER A 5 -10.52 -25.70 -35.84
N THR A 6 -9.93 -24.57 -35.44
CA THR A 6 -9.40 -24.40 -34.09
C THR A 6 -10.56 -24.09 -33.15
N SER A 7 -10.84 -25.05 -32.27
CA SER A 7 -11.80 -25.03 -31.17
C SER A 7 -11.82 -23.70 -30.41
N MET A 8 -13.02 -23.10 -30.29
CA MET A 8 -13.28 -22.02 -29.35
C MET A 8 -13.22 -22.57 -27.91
N SER A 9 -12.46 -21.95 -27.02
CA SER A 9 -12.57 -22.23 -25.59
C SER A 9 -12.23 -21.03 -24.72
N ASN A 10 -13.29 -20.58 -24.04
CA ASN A 10 -13.38 -19.83 -22.78
C ASN A 10 -12.76 -18.43 -22.70
N SER A 11 -13.61 -17.46 -23.02
CA SER A 11 -13.69 -16.18 -22.33
C SER A 11 -13.87 -16.37 -20.82
N HIS A 12 -12.75 -16.55 -20.11
CA HIS A 12 -12.73 -16.47 -18.65
C HIS A 12 -12.94 -15.00 -18.28
N GLN A 13 -14.20 -14.59 -18.15
CA GLN A 13 -14.56 -13.34 -17.49
C GLN A 13 -13.86 -13.37 -16.13
N LEU A 14 -12.89 -12.48 -15.93
CA LEU A 14 -12.30 -12.22 -14.63
C LEU A 14 -13.45 -11.70 -13.75
N ARG A 15 -14.16 -12.62 -13.09
CA ARG A 15 -15.06 -12.26 -11.99
C ARG A 15 -14.25 -11.36 -11.06
N PRO A 16 -14.72 -10.15 -10.72
CA PRO A 16 -14.17 -9.44 -9.58
C PRO A 16 -14.49 -10.33 -8.38
N TYR A 17 -13.52 -11.14 -7.98
CA TYR A 17 -13.58 -11.95 -6.79
C TYR A 17 -13.31 -10.98 -5.63
N THR A 18 -14.25 -10.08 -5.34
CA THR A 18 -14.30 -9.52 -3.98
C THR A 18 -14.72 -10.69 -3.11
N SER A 19 -13.75 -11.33 -2.47
CA SER A 19 -14.00 -12.52 -1.68
C SER A 19 -15.07 -12.19 -0.63
N VAL A 20 -16.02 -13.09 -0.40
CA VAL A 20 -17.19 -12.85 0.47
C VAL A 20 -16.81 -12.56 1.94
N GLY A 21 -15.52 -12.56 2.29
CA GLY A 21 -14.97 -12.14 3.58
C GLY A 21 -14.00 -10.95 3.54
N GLU A 22 -13.90 -10.24 2.42
CA GLU A 22 -13.00 -9.10 2.29
C GLU A 22 -13.59 -7.87 3.00
N ILE A 23 -13.10 -7.60 4.21
CA ILE A 23 -13.46 -6.38 4.94
C ILE A 23 -12.52 -5.26 4.50
N ASN A 24 -13.09 -4.22 3.87
CA ASN A 24 -12.34 -3.06 3.42
C ASN A 24 -12.06 -2.07 4.57
N HIS A 25 -11.03 -2.38 5.37
CA HIS A 25 -10.54 -1.50 6.44
C HIS A 25 -9.54 -0.44 5.96
N VAL A 26 -9.28 -0.36 4.65
CA VAL A 26 -8.23 0.51 4.09
C VAL A 26 -8.50 1.97 4.43
N HIS A 27 -9.76 2.40 4.43
CA HIS A 27 -10.12 3.79 4.73
C HIS A 27 -9.77 4.19 6.18
N ILE A 28 -10.20 3.39 7.16
CA ILE A 28 -9.93 3.63 8.59
C ILE A 28 -8.43 3.57 8.88
N LEU A 29 -7.74 2.57 8.31
CA LEU A 29 -6.29 2.46 8.46
C LEU A 29 -5.58 3.67 7.87
N SER A 30 -5.99 4.13 6.68
CA SER A 30 -5.40 5.29 6.03
C SER A 30 -5.59 6.56 6.85
N GLU A 31 -6.74 6.73 7.50
CA GLU A 31 -6.99 7.86 8.39
C GLU A 31 -6.05 7.84 9.60
N HIS A 32 -5.94 6.70 10.28
CA HIS A 32 -5.07 6.56 11.45
C HIS A 32 -3.58 6.70 11.10
N VAL A 33 -3.13 6.10 10.01
CA VAL A 33 -1.74 6.26 9.52
C VAL A 33 -1.50 7.71 9.08
N GLY A 34 -2.49 8.34 8.46
CA GLY A 34 -2.45 9.76 8.12
C GLY A 34 -2.24 10.63 9.35
N ALA A 35 -2.96 10.37 10.45
CA ALA A 35 -2.77 11.10 11.70
C ALA A 35 -1.34 10.96 12.24
N LEU A 36 -0.77 9.74 12.22
CA LEU A 36 0.61 9.52 12.67
C LEU A 36 1.63 10.35 11.87
N ILE A 37 1.47 10.49 10.54
CA ILE A 37 2.41 11.28 9.71
C ILE A 37 2.46 12.75 10.14
N HIS A 38 1.34 13.31 10.60
CA HIS A 38 1.23 14.73 10.95
C HIS A 38 1.59 15.03 12.41
N HIS A 39 1.70 14.00 13.26
CA HIS A 39 1.93 14.14 14.69
C HIS A 39 3.27 13.53 15.11
N GLU A 40 3.89 14.14 16.12
CA GLU A 40 5.16 13.63 16.69
C GLU A 40 4.94 12.46 17.66
N GLU A 41 3.69 12.13 17.96
CA GLU A 41 3.33 11.02 18.85
C GLU A 41 3.86 9.69 18.27
N TYR A 42 4.45 8.88 19.13
CA TYR A 42 5.11 7.62 18.77
C TYR A 42 6.31 7.77 17.81
N SER A 43 6.84 8.98 17.61
CA SER A 43 8.09 9.15 16.86
C SER A 43 9.24 8.44 17.57
N ASP A 44 9.99 7.66 16.80
CA ASP A 44 11.09 6.81 17.24
C ASP A 44 12.42 7.21 16.58
N VAL A 45 12.41 8.27 15.77
CA VAL A 45 13.59 8.87 15.16
C VAL A 45 13.43 10.40 15.05
N THR A 46 14.54 11.13 15.20
CA THR A 46 14.59 12.58 14.96
C THR A 46 15.75 12.91 14.04
N PHE A 47 15.47 13.56 12.91
CA PHE A 47 16.50 14.07 12.01
C PHE A 47 16.93 15.48 12.43
N ILE A 48 18.23 15.74 12.36
CA ILE A 48 18.80 17.06 12.57
C ILE A 48 19.33 17.55 11.22
N VAL A 49 18.67 18.55 10.63
CA VAL A 49 19.06 19.15 9.35
C VAL A 49 19.26 20.64 9.56
N GLU A 50 20.47 21.13 9.31
CA GLU A 50 20.82 22.55 9.50
C GLU A 50 20.40 23.11 10.87
N LYS A 51 20.61 22.33 11.94
CA LYS A 51 20.22 22.63 13.34
C LYS A 51 18.71 22.57 13.63
N LYS A 52 17.85 22.31 12.64
CA LYS A 52 16.41 22.07 12.85
C LYS A 52 16.15 20.59 13.11
N ARG A 53 15.21 20.30 14.01
CA ARG A 53 14.78 18.95 14.38
C ARG A 53 13.51 18.55 13.64
N PHE A 54 13.45 17.30 13.19
CA PHE A 54 12.29 16.71 12.52
C PHE A 54 12.02 15.32 13.12
N SER A 55 10.99 15.23 13.97
CA SER A 55 10.48 13.97 14.50
C SER A 55 9.80 13.17 13.39
N ALA A 56 10.03 11.86 13.32
CA ALA A 56 9.44 10.98 12.31
C ALA A 56 9.31 9.54 12.84
N HIS A 57 8.72 8.67 12.01
CA HIS A 57 8.47 7.27 12.33
C HIS A 57 9.24 6.36 11.39
N ARG A 58 10.14 5.53 11.94
CA ARG A 58 11.00 4.62 11.16
C ARG A 58 10.19 3.68 10.26
N VAL A 59 9.08 3.15 10.78
CA VAL A 59 8.20 2.24 10.02
C VAL A 59 7.61 2.90 8.78
N ILE A 60 7.22 4.18 8.87
CA ILE A 60 6.66 4.94 7.75
C ILE A 60 7.76 5.23 6.73
N LEU A 61 8.95 5.63 7.19
CA LEU A 61 10.09 5.89 6.31
C LEU A 61 10.52 4.64 5.53
N ALA A 62 10.68 3.50 6.20
CA ALA A 62 11.06 2.23 5.59
C ALA A 62 10.04 1.75 4.54
N ALA A 63 8.75 2.03 4.75
CA ALA A 63 7.68 1.70 3.80
C ALA A 63 7.70 2.60 2.55
N ARG A 64 8.13 3.87 2.69
CA ARG A 64 8.03 4.89 1.62
C ARG A 64 9.34 5.16 0.89
N CYS A 65 10.48 4.81 1.47
CA CYS A 65 11.80 5.12 0.91
C CYS A 65 12.80 4.02 1.26
N GLN A 66 13.33 3.35 0.23
CA GLN A 66 14.26 2.22 0.40
C GLN A 66 15.55 2.60 1.14
N TYR A 67 15.96 3.87 1.09
CA TYR A 67 17.12 4.36 1.85
C TYR A 67 16.96 4.16 3.36
N PHE A 68 15.72 4.19 3.87
CA PHE A 68 15.42 4.05 5.29
C PHE A 68 14.98 2.62 5.69
N ARG A 69 15.05 1.66 4.77
CA ARG A 69 14.72 0.26 5.02
C ARG A 69 15.94 -0.47 5.59
#